data_AF-A0A3M2DEB2-F1
#
_entry.id   AF-A0A3M2DEB2-F1
#
_cell.length_a   1.000
_cell.length_b   1.000
_cell.length_c   1.000
_cell.angle_alpha   90.00
_cell.angle_beta   90.00
_cell.angle_gamma   90.00
#
_symmetry.space_group_name_H-M   'P 1'
#
loop_
_entity.id
_entity.type
_entity.pdbx_description
1 polymer ?
#
loop_
_entity_poly.entity_id
_entity_poly.type
_entity_poly.pdbx_seq_one_letter_code
_entity_poly.pdbx_strand_id
1 'polypeptide(L)'
;MLPAMRLCAIGLAAATAVIALAACPRAPARPRSPSAALDRDLAALAIPPRDDTATALARLDRLAESGHMRAAWERLHYLIDLFDDARFRRSDDSRALLVRALRFPDDAPTRGPRATDRAVAALLVEADRLLAAKRLHRGGQAARTLLEIDATPAQTGADLLRQVIALKRIAAGGGPLADNARLRLFGLCRTAFADAVRAPRPRRAAMIARCLYPLYDADPAPYFAADPRDRPPLPRWADLAERASALANQIAAGTGRLARAGRAVADQWRAFLADHERDLPAPLSPAALGLPHVDRAEPLGAERVFAFGDGRPVPDRDALASSVRAALAEDGTDAVAIALPGTARADALVDIAAALAAAGARRIDLAVAATRRLDAPPGDYWHGRTDHGRVDVVAVLPVSLALIATGARGRSDAGRRFDWDPRRATLQLHLVVTARTWSLVAPDGAIAAIDTSADPASALRRALERVRLAFPDEAGLAVVLGPDATYAATVAAIAAARHTADGRPLFRRIALAAAAPTPRRGGLAQRIDARASAAVDIEPPALAARVAAARRCYLDVVDRSPTAAGSVRVELRDGAPAAVAGAADPALRACAVDALAEAMRNQAIESAVVTFRRR
;
A
#
# COMPACT_ATOMS: atom_id res chain seq x y z
N MET A 1 57.68 3.70 -16.21
CA MET A 1 59.15 3.86 -16.25
C MET A 1 59.79 2.52 -15.93
N LEU A 2 60.54 1.97 -16.90
CA LEU A 2 61.45 0.78 -16.90
C LEU A 2 60.84 -0.62 -16.62
N PRO A 3 61.37 -1.71 -17.22
CA PRO A 3 61.62 -2.00 -18.65
C PRO A 3 61.05 -3.40 -19.07
N ALA A 4 60.52 -3.62 -20.28
CA ALA A 4 61.19 -3.99 -21.53
C ALA A 4 62.22 -5.15 -21.43
N MET A 5 61.86 -6.33 -21.97
CA MET A 5 62.81 -7.36 -22.40
C MET A 5 62.51 -7.81 -23.84
N ARG A 6 63.60 -7.83 -24.62
CA ARG A 6 63.80 -8.18 -26.04
C ARG A 6 63.74 -9.71 -26.23
N LEU A 7 63.20 -10.27 -27.33
CA LEU A 7 63.73 -10.37 -28.71
C LEU A 7 65.00 -11.24 -28.86
N CYS A 8 64.85 -12.43 -29.47
CA CYS A 8 65.81 -13.14 -30.37
C CYS A 8 65.01 -14.23 -31.14
N ALA A 9 64.80 -14.09 -32.46
CA ALA A 9 65.69 -14.50 -33.58
C ALA A 9 65.61 -16.02 -33.86
N ILE A 10 64.80 -16.43 -34.85
CA ILE A 10 65.18 -16.75 -36.25
C ILE A 10 66.19 -17.91 -36.35
N GLY A 11 65.72 -19.03 -36.89
CA GLY A 11 66.51 -20.14 -37.40
C GLY A 11 65.76 -20.84 -38.54
N LEU A 12 66.06 -20.42 -39.77
CA LEU A 12 65.59 -21.00 -41.03
C LEU A 12 66.47 -22.22 -41.36
N ALA A 13 65.88 -23.39 -41.59
CA ALA A 13 66.57 -24.48 -42.30
C ALA A 13 65.54 -25.29 -43.08
N ALA A 14 65.64 -25.18 -44.41
CA ALA A 14 64.93 -25.99 -45.37
C ALA A 14 65.52 -27.40 -45.41
N ALA A 15 64.67 -28.41 -45.34
CA ALA A 15 65.03 -29.77 -45.73
C ALA A 15 63.83 -30.39 -46.46
N THR A 16 63.97 -30.43 -47.78
CA THR A 16 63.13 -31.12 -48.75
C THR A 16 63.18 -32.62 -48.47
N ALA A 17 62.06 -33.24 -48.07
CA ALA A 17 61.93 -34.68 -47.96
C ALA A 17 60.78 -35.17 -48.84
N VAL A 18 61.16 -35.98 -49.83
CA VAL A 18 60.31 -36.72 -50.76
C VAL A 18 59.39 -37.65 -49.98
N ILE A 19 58.07 -37.46 -50.10
CA ILE A 19 57.07 -38.39 -49.55
C ILE A 19 56.79 -39.46 -50.61
N ALA A 20 57.31 -40.67 -50.37
CA ALA A 20 56.89 -41.88 -51.06
C ALA A 20 55.48 -42.28 -50.59
N LEU A 21 54.55 -42.38 -51.54
CA LEU A 21 53.20 -42.91 -51.38
C LEU A 21 53.25 -44.41 -51.07
N ALA A 22 53.27 -44.76 -49.79
CA ALA A 22 52.97 -46.11 -49.32
C ALA A 22 51.52 -46.17 -48.87
N ALA A 23 50.69 -46.86 -49.66
CA ALA A 23 49.31 -47.18 -49.32
C ALA A 23 49.29 -48.14 -48.11
N CYS A 24 49.17 -47.59 -46.90
CA CYS A 24 48.84 -48.37 -45.72
C CYS A 24 47.35 -48.74 -45.74
N PRO A 25 46.99 -50.01 -45.49
CA PRO A 25 45.60 -50.40 -45.32
C PRO A 25 45.01 -49.63 -44.13
N ARG A 26 43.90 -48.94 -44.39
CA ARG A 26 43.07 -48.22 -43.42
C ARG A 26 42.79 -49.15 -42.23
N ALA A 27 43.42 -48.88 -41.09
CA ALA A 27 43.03 -49.52 -39.83
C ALA A 27 41.53 -49.27 -39.61
N PRO A 28 40.73 -50.30 -39.25
CA PRO A 28 39.31 -50.11 -38.98
C PRO A 28 39.17 -49.04 -37.89
N ALA A 29 38.41 -47.99 -38.20
CA ALA A 29 38.16 -46.89 -37.28
C ALA A 29 37.66 -47.48 -35.95
N ARG A 30 38.41 -47.23 -34.86
CA ARG A 30 38.01 -47.63 -33.50
C ARG A 30 36.53 -47.27 -33.29
N PRO A 31 35.71 -48.18 -32.73
CA PRO A 31 34.32 -47.86 -32.42
C PRO A 31 34.32 -46.60 -31.55
N ARG A 32 33.68 -45.54 -32.07
CA ARG A 32 33.55 -44.27 -31.34
C ARG A 32 32.83 -44.57 -30.04
N SER A 33 33.45 -44.21 -28.91
CA SER A 33 32.84 -44.38 -27.59
C SER A 33 31.43 -43.78 -27.59
N PRO A 34 30.40 -44.51 -27.08
CA PRO A 34 29.04 -44.00 -26.94
C PRO A 34 28.98 -42.64 -26.22
N SER A 35 29.91 -42.39 -25.29
CA SER A 35 30.02 -41.09 -24.60
C SER A 35 30.35 -39.94 -25.56
N ALA A 36 31.30 -40.14 -26.47
CA ALA A 36 31.70 -39.09 -27.43
C ALA A 36 30.61 -38.81 -28.47
N ALA A 37 29.73 -39.78 -28.75
CA ALA A 37 28.53 -39.54 -29.56
C ALA A 37 27.51 -38.69 -28.79
N LEU A 38 27.22 -39.05 -27.55
CA LEU A 38 26.32 -38.30 -26.67
C LEU A 38 26.79 -36.85 -26.47
N ASP A 39 28.06 -36.64 -26.12
CA ASP A 39 28.59 -35.29 -25.85
C ASP A 39 28.53 -34.38 -27.11
N ARG A 40 28.68 -34.95 -28.31
CA ARG A 40 28.46 -34.21 -29.58
C ARG A 40 27.00 -33.86 -29.81
N ASP A 41 26.08 -34.80 -29.57
CA ASP A 41 24.65 -34.52 -29.72
C ASP A 41 24.20 -33.46 -28.69
N LEU A 42 24.74 -33.48 -27.47
CA LEU A 42 24.50 -32.44 -26.46
C LEU A 42 25.04 -31.07 -26.87
N ALA A 43 26.23 -31.01 -27.49
CA ALA A 43 26.79 -29.76 -28.01
C ALA A 43 26.02 -29.19 -29.21
N ALA A 44 25.27 -30.04 -29.93
CA ALA A 44 24.41 -29.61 -31.03
C ALA A 44 23.10 -28.94 -30.54
N LEU A 45 22.64 -29.24 -29.32
CA LEU A 45 21.44 -28.65 -28.72
C LEU A 45 21.61 -27.14 -28.47
N ALA A 46 20.94 -26.32 -29.29
CA ALA A 46 21.01 -24.86 -29.19
C ALA A 46 19.61 -24.23 -29.05
N ILE A 47 19.56 -23.03 -28.46
CA ILE A 47 18.40 -22.13 -28.50
C ILE A 47 18.85 -20.77 -29.03
N PRO A 48 18.31 -20.29 -30.17
CA PRO A 48 17.25 -20.92 -30.96
C PRO A 48 17.76 -22.20 -31.66
N PRO A 49 16.85 -23.10 -32.05
CA PRO A 49 17.23 -24.34 -32.73
C PRO A 49 17.92 -24.06 -34.08
N ARG A 50 18.87 -24.91 -34.42
CA ARG A 50 19.61 -24.93 -35.70
C ARG A 50 19.24 -26.18 -36.50
N ASP A 51 19.68 -26.29 -37.74
CA ASP A 51 19.37 -27.44 -38.61
C ASP A 51 19.79 -28.79 -38.01
N ASP A 52 20.93 -28.82 -37.31
CA ASP A 52 21.46 -30.02 -36.64
C ASP A 52 20.71 -30.38 -35.35
N THR A 53 19.99 -29.43 -34.76
CA THR A 53 19.36 -29.56 -33.45
C THR A 53 18.23 -30.59 -33.47
N ALA A 54 17.39 -30.60 -34.51
CA ALA A 54 16.32 -31.58 -34.64
C ALA A 54 16.86 -33.01 -34.79
N THR A 55 18.00 -33.16 -35.50
CA THR A 55 18.67 -34.45 -35.67
C THR A 55 19.29 -34.94 -34.37
N ALA A 56 19.98 -34.06 -33.64
CA ALA A 56 20.55 -34.37 -32.32
C ALA A 56 19.46 -34.75 -31.31
N LEU A 57 18.35 -34.00 -31.28
CA LEU A 57 17.22 -34.29 -30.40
C LEU A 57 16.58 -35.66 -30.70
N ALA A 58 16.41 -36.01 -31.97
CA ALA A 58 15.93 -37.34 -32.37
C ALA A 58 16.91 -38.47 -32.02
N ARG A 59 18.22 -38.21 -32.00
CA ARG A 59 19.23 -39.18 -31.54
C ARG A 59 19.16 -39.38 -30.03
N LEU A 60 19.02 -38.31 -29.27
CA LEU A 60 18.82 -38.39 -27.82
C LEU A 60 17.54 -39.14 -27.45
N ASP A 61 16.47 -38.96 -28.23
CA ASP A 61 15.21 -39.68 -28.07
C ASP A 61 15.41 -41.20 -28.23
N ARG A 62 16.09 -41.64 -29.30
CA ARG A 62 16.43 -43.06 -29.50
C ARG A 62 17.34 -43.63 -28.40
N LEU A 63 18.31 -42.85 -27.93
CA LEU A 63 19.16 -43.26 -26.81
C LEU A 63 18.36 -43.35 -25.50
N ALA A 64 17.40 -42.45 -25.28
CA ALA A 64 16.51 -42.51 -24.13
C ALA A 64 15.60 -43.76 -24.19
N GLU A 65 15.05 -44.08 -25.37
CA GLU A 65 14.25 -45.29 -25.61
C GLU A 65 15.05 -46.58 -25.38
N SER A 66 16.37 -46.57 -25.62
CA SER A 66 17.26 -47.70 -25.31
C SER A 66 17.73 -47.75 -23.85
N GLY A 67 17.19 -46.90 -22.97
CA GLY A 67 17.48 -46.90 -21.53
C GLY A 67 18.66 -46.02 -21.10
N HIS A 68 19.23 -45.20 -22.00
CA HIS A 68 20.37 -44.34 -21.67
C HIS A 68 19.93 -43.11 -20.83
N MET A 69 19.88 -43.28 -19.51
CA MET A 69 19.29 -42.31 -18.57
C MET A 69 19.83 -40.87 -18.67
N ARG A 70 21.15 -40.68 -18.91
CA ARG A 70 21.74 -39.34 -19.12
C ARG A 70 21.13 -38.64 -20.34
N ALA A 71 20.96 -39.36 -21.46
CA ALA A 71 20.37 -38.79 -22.67
C ALA A 71 18.91 -38.41 -22.44
N ALA A 72 18.18 -39.22 -21.68
CA ALA A 72 16.79 -38.94 -21.34
C ALA A 72 16.62 -37.67 -20.49
N TRP A 73 17.45 -37.46 -19.46
CA TRP A 73 17.42 -36.24 -18.66
C TRP A 73 17.81 -34.99 -19.45
N GLU A 74 18.86 -35.07 -20.27
CA GLU A 74 19.28 -33.94 -21.11
C GLU A 74 18.23 -33.58 -22.16
N ARG A 75 17.57 -34.59 -22.75
CA ARG A 75 16.41 -34.38 -23.62
C ARG A 75 15.31 -33.64 -22.87
N LEU A 76 14.90 -34.10 -21.69
CA LEU A 76 13.85 -33.43 -20.92
C LEU A 76 14.20 -31.97 -20.59
N HIS A 77 15.41 -31.70 -20.10
CA HIS A 77 15.85 -30.32 -19.80
C HIS A 77 15.80 -29.45 -21.06
N TYR A 78 16.28 -29.97 -22.20
CA TYR A 78 16.24 -29.24 -23.45
C TYR A 78 14.82 -28.95 -23.95
N LEU A 79 13.88 -29.89 -23.78
CA LEU A 79 12.48 -29.66 -24.13
C LEU A 79 11.83 -28.57 -23.26
N ILE A 80 12.20 -28.48 -21.98
CA ILE A 80 11.76 -27.40 -21.09
C ILE A 80 12.37 -26.06 -21.53
N ASP A 81 13.64 -26.05 -21.96
CA ASP A 81 14.27 -24.85 -22.50
C ASP A 81 13.56 -24.37 -23.78
N LEU A 82 13.19 -25.29 -24.70
CA LEU A 82 12.39 -24.98 -25.89
C LEU A 82 11.02 -24.41 -25.55
N PHE A 83 10.35 -24.99 -24.54
CA PHE A 83 9.07 -24.50 -24.04
C PHE A 83 9.19 -23.07 -23.51
N ASP A 84 10.23 -22.78 -22.72
CA ASP A 84 10.45 -21.43 -22.19
C ASP A 84 10.84 -20.41 -23.27
N ASP A 85 11.70 -20.76 -24.24
CA ASP A 85 12.00 -19.86 -25.37
C ASP A 85 10.74 -19.58 -26.23
N ALA A 86 9.93 -20.61 -26.49
CA ALA A 86 8.67 -20.46 -27.21
C ALA A 86 7.65 -19.59 -26.45
N ARG A 87 7.64 -19.65 -25.12
CA ARG A 87 6.73 -18.88 -24.25
C ARG A 87 7.19 -17.43 -24.07
N PHE A 88 8.45 -17.22 -23.71
CA PHE A 88 8.97 -15.91 -23.31
C PHE A 88 9.43 -15.07 -24.50
N ARG A 89 10.10 -15.67 -25.47
CA ARG A 89 10.54 -14.98 -26.70
C ARG A 89 9.51 -15.05 -27.83
N ARG A 90 8.44 -15.83 -27.64
CA ARG A 90 7.40 -16.10 -28.66
C ARG A 90 7.98 -16.74 -29.93
N SER A 91 9.03 -17.56 -29.80
CA SER A 91 9.72 -18.17 -30.94
C SER A 91 8.89 -19.26 -31.63
N ASP A 92 8.60 -19.08 -32.92
CA ASP A 92 7.91 -20.10 -33.72
C ASP A 92 8.78 -21.33 -33.98
N ASP A 93 10.09 -21.18 -34.19
CA ASP A 93 10.99 -22.33 -34.44
C ASP A 93 11.07 -23.26 -33.22
N SER A 94 11.27 -22.71 -32.02
CA SER A 94 11.28 -23.48 -30.78
C SER A 94 9.95 -24.17 -30.51
N ARG A 95 8.82 -23.51 -30.84
CA ARG A 95 7.48 -24.09 -30.76
C ARG A 95 7.31 -25.25 -31.74
N ALA A 96 7.68 -25.07 -33.01
CA ALA A 96 7.58 -26.10 -34.04
C ALA A 96 8.43 -27.32 -33.68
N LEU A 97 9.67 -27.10 -33.22
CA LEU A 97 10.55 -28.18 -32.78
C LEU A 97 9.99 -28.90 -31.54
N LEU A 98 9.43 -28.17 -30.56
CA LEU A 98 8.82 -28.76 -29.38
C LEU A 98 7.61 -29.64 -29.74
N VAL A 99 6.70 -29.14 -30.58
CA VAL A 99 5.52 -29.88 -31.07
C VAL A 99 5.94 -31.18 -31.76
N ARG A 100 6.92 -31.10 -32.65
CA ARG A 100 7.49 -32.27 -33.34
C ARG A 100 8.14 -33.26 -32.36
N ALA A 101 8.92 -32.76 -31.41
CA ALA A 101 9.64 -33.61 -30.45
C ALA A 101 8.70 -34.32 -29.45
N LEU A 102 7.58 -33.67 -29.11
CA LEU A 102 6.52 -34.24 -28.28
C LEU A 102 5.51 -35.09 -29.08
N ARG A 103 5.74 -35.26 -30.40
CA ARG A 103 4.93 -36.08 -31.31
C ARG A 103 3.44 -35.71 -31.28
N PHE A 104 3.14 -34.40 -31.25
CA PHE A 104 1.76 -33.94 -31.32
C PHE A 104 1.18 -34.18 -32.72
N PRO A 105 -0.13 -34.50 -32.82
CA PRO A 105 -0.84 -34.56 -34.10
C PRO A 105 -0.72 -33.25 -34.90
N ASP A 106 -0.74 -33.34 -36.24
CA ASP A 106 -0.61 -32.17 -37.12
C ASP A 106 -1.75 -31.15 -36.96
N ASP A 107 -2.92 -31.59 -36.52
CA ASP A 107 -4.10 -30.75 -36.24
C ASP A 107 -4.11 -30.18 -34.81
N ALA A 108 -3.12 -30.51 -33.98
CA ALA A 108 -3.06 -30.03 -32.61
C ALA A 108 -2.83 -28.51 -32.56
N PRO A 109 -3.48 -27.79 -31.62
CA PRO A 109 -3.23 -26.36 -31.45
C PRO A 109 -1.77 -26.12 -31.08
N THR A 110 -1.08 -25.31 -31.88
CA THR A 110 0.32 -24.96 -31.65
C THR A 110 0.48 -23.64 -30.88
N ARG A 111 -0.58 -22.84 -30.75
CA ARG A 111 -0.57 -21.52 -30.10
C ARG A 111 -1.69 -21.39 -29.05
N GLY A 112 -1.47 -20.47 -28.10
CA GLY A 112 -2.44 -20.10 -27.08
C GLY A 112 -2.42 -20.99 -25.83
N PRO A 113 -3.39 -20.79 -24.90
CA PRO A 113 -3.44 -21.50 -23.62
C PRO A 113 -3.52 -23.02 -23.79
N ARG A 114 -4.42 -23.53 -24.64
CA ARG A 114 -4.58 -24.97 -24.89
C ARG A 114 -3.30 -25.65 -25.39
N ALA A 115 -2.53 -24.98 -26.26
CA ALA A 115 -1.24 -25.48 -26.73
C ALA A 115 -0.21 -25.55 -25.58
N THR A 116 -0.24 -24.53 -24.70
CA THR A 116 0.62 -24.47 -23.51
C THR A 116 0.28 -25.60 -22.54
N ASP A 117 -1.00 -25.78 -22.20
CA ASP A 117 -1.47 -26.83 -21.30
C ASP A 117 -1.10 -28.22 -21.81
N ARG A 118 -1.26 -28.45 -23.13
CA ARG A 118 -0.89 -29.72 -23.78
C ARG A 118 0.62 -29.97 -23.73
N ALA A 119 1.44 -28.95 -24.00
CA ALA A 119 2.90 -29.05 -23.91
C ALA A 119 3.34 -29.39 -22.47
N VAL A 120 2.79 -28.70 -21.47
CA VAL A 120 3.08 -28.96 -20.06
C VAL A 120 2.67 -30.37 -19.65
N ALA A 121 1.46 -30.82 -20.03
CA ALA A 121 0.99 -32.17 -19.72
C ALA A 121 1.90 -33.26 -20.31
N ALA A 122 2.34 -33.10 -21.57
CA ALA A 122 3.25 -34.04 -22.21
C ALA A 122 4.65 -34.06 -21.54
N LEU A 123 5.17 -32.89 -21.16
CA LEU A 123 6.44 -32.78 -20.44
C LEU A 123 6.35 -33.40 -19.03
N LEU A 124 5.20 -33.29 -18.35
CA LEU A 124 4.97 -33.94 -17.05
C LEU A 124 5.01 -35.46 -17.18
N VAL A 125 4.36 -36.03 -18.19
CA VAL A 125 4.41 -37.48 -18.46
C VAL A 125 5.85 -37.95 -18.67
N GLU A 126 6.65 -37.20 -19.43
CA GLU A 126 8.07 -37.51 -19.64
C GLU A 126 8.88 -37.41 -18.34
N ALA A 127 8.66 -36.37 -17.53
CA ALA A 127 9.32 -36.20 -16.24
C ALA A 127 8.98 -37.32 -15.26
N ASP A 128 7.71 -37.69 -15.15
CA ASP A 128 7.24 -38.75 -14.26
C ASP A 128 7.76 -40.12 -14.69
N ARG A 129 7.82 -40.41 -16.00
CA ARG A 129 8.45 -41.63 -16.52
C ARG A 129 9.91 -41.75 -16.08
N LEU A 130 10.69 -40.67 -16.16
CA LEU A 130 12.10 -40.69 -15.76
C LEU A 130 12.27 -40.73 -14.23
N LEU A 131 11.41 -40.05 -13.48
CA LEU A 131 11.40 -40.13 -12.01
C LEU A 131 10.99 -41.51 -11.50
N ALA A 132 10.13 -42.24 -12.21
CA ALA A 132 9.80 -43.62 -11.86
C ALA A 132 11.06 -44.52 -11.89
N ALA A 133 11.96 -44.28 -12.86
CA ALA A 133 13.24 -44.99 -12.94
C ALA A 133 14.31 -44.46 -11.95
N LYS A 134 14.29 -43.16 -11.61
CA LYS A 134 15.25 -42.55 -10.66
C LYS A 134 14.60 -41.46 -9.80
N ARG A 135 13.90 -41.88 -8.74
CA ARG A 135 13.06 -41.01 -7.89
C ARG A 135 13.78 -39.82 -7.24
N LEU A 136 15.06 -39.98 -6.89
CA LEU A 136 15.85 -38.96 -6.18
C LEU A 136 16.72 -38.10 -7.12
N HIS A 137 16.42 -38.08 -8.43
CA HIS A 137 17.17 -37.23 -9.36
C HIS A 137 16.81 -35.75 -9.16
N ARG A 138 17.75 -34.96 -8.61
CA ARG A 138 17.55 -33.52 -8.30
C ARG A 138 17.05 -32.70 -9.50
N GLY A 139 17.61 -32.93 -10.69
CA GLY A 139 17.16 -32.25 -11.92
C GLY A 139 15.74 -32.66 -12.34
N GLY A 140 15.36 -33.92 -12.10
CA GLY A 140 14.02 -34.41 -12.39
C GLY A 140 12.96 -33.86 -11.45
N GLN A 141 13.27 -33.77 -10.16
CA GLN A 141 12.40 -33.14 -9.17
C GLN A 141 12.19 -31.66 -9.47
N ALA A 142 13.25 -30.94 -9.86
CA ALA A 142 13.17 -29.56 -10.30
C ALA A 142 12.33 -29.41 -11.58
N ALA A 143 12.56 -30.25 -12.60
CA ALA A 143 11.77 -30.26 -13.84
C ALA A 143 10.28 -30.44 -13.57
N ARG A 144 9.94 -31.48 -12.81
CA ARG A 144 8.55 -31.77 -12.43
C ARG A 144 7.94 -30.61 -11.64
N THR A 145 8.65 -30.04 -10.66
CA THR A 145 8.16 -28.89 -9.89
C THR A 145 7.86 -27.68 -10.78
N LEU A 146 8.74 -27.36 -11.73
CA LEU A 146 8.52 -26.25 -12.68
C LEU A 146 7.26 -26.48 -13.53
N LEU A 147 7.08 -27.71 -14.02
CA LEU A 147 5.95 -28.09 -14.85
C LEU A 147 4.63 -28.16 -14.07
N GLU A 148 4.65 -28.63 -12.82
CA GLU A 148 3.47 -28.63 -11.93
C GLU A 148 2.99 -27.20 -11.63
N ILE A 149 3.93 -26.26 -11.42
CA ILE A 149 3.62 -24.83 -11.25
C ILE A 149 2.98 -24.27 -12.53
N ASP A 150 3.49 -24.63 -13.70
CA ASP A 150 2.91 -24.20 -14.97
C ASP A 150 1.53 -24.83 -15.26
N ALA A 151 1.30 -26.07 -14.81
CA ALA A 151 0.03 -26.78 -14.95
C ALA A 151 -1.05 -26.27 -13.98
N THR A 152 -0.64 -25.74 -12.82
CA THR A 152 -1.55 -25.38 -11.73
C THR A 152 -1.34 -23.92 -11.32
N PRO A 153 -1.95 -22.95 -12.02
CA PRO A 153 -1.87 -21.54 -11.66
C PRO A 153 -2.33 -21.31 -10.21
N ALA A 154 -1.57 -20.51 -9.46
CA ALA A 154 -1.91 -20.13 -8.09
C ALA A 154 -3.29 -19.47 -8.00
N GLN A 155 -4.14 -19.96 -7.09
CA GLN A 155 -5.49 -19.42 -6.87
C GLN A 155 -5.51 -18.44 -5.69
N THR A 156 -4.63 -18.64 -4.72
CA THR A 156 -4.50 -17.80 -3.52
C THR A 156 -3.10 -17.22 -3.37
N GLY A 157 -2.94 -16.20 -2.52
CA GLY A 157 -1.62 -15.66 -2.16
C GLY A 157 -0.72 -16.72 -1.50
N ALA A 158 -1.29 -17.60 -0.69
CA ALA A 158 -0.56 -18.70 -0.07
C ALA A 158 -0.06 -19.72 -1.11
N ASP A 159 -0.85 -20.03 -2.14
CA ASP A 159 -0.41 -20.89 -3.24
C ASP A 159 0.76 -20.23 -3.99
N LEU A 160 0.63 -18.94 -4.31
CA LEU A 160 1.67 -18.17 -4.99
C LEU A 160 2.96 -18.17 -4.19
N LEU A 161 2.90 -17.95 -2.87
CA LEU A 161 4.07 -17.99 -1.99
C LEU A 161 4.78 -19.35 -2.06
N ARG A 162 4.03 -20.46 -1.94
CA ARG A 162 4.59 -21.81 -2.00
C ARG A 162 5.27 -22.08 -3.35
N GLN A 163 4.62 -21.70 -4.45
CA GLN A 163 5.19 -21.86 -5.80
C GLN A 163 6.47 -21.04 -5.96
N VAL A 164 6.47 -19.78 -5.51
CA VAL A 164 7.63 -18.90 -5.62
C VAL A 164 8.80 -19.37 -4.75
N ILE A 165 8.56 -19.87 -3.54
CA ILE A 165 9.61 -20.48 -2.70
C ILE A 165 10.27 -21.66 -3.44
N ALA A 166 9.47 -22.51 -4.09
CA ALA A 166 9.99 -23.62 -4.88
C ALA A 166 10.84 -23.14 -6.07
N LEU A 167 10.37 -22.11 -6.81
CA LEU A 167 11.13 -21.50 -7.90
C LEU A 167 12.46 -20.91 -7.44
N LYS A 168 12.46 -20.15 -6.34
CA LYS A 168 13.67 -19.55 -5.77
C LYS A 168 14.70 -20.61 -5.36
N ARG A 169 14.24 -21.72 -4.79
CA ARG A 169 15.11 -22.85 -4.43
C ARG A 169 15.78 -23.48 -5.66
N ILE A 170 15.04 -23.63 -6.77
CA ILE A 170 15.58 -24.15 -8.03
C ILE A 170 16.58 -23.14 -8.63
N ALA A 171 16.23 -21.86 -8.67
CA ALA A 171 17.07 -20.79 -9.18
C ALA A 171 18.40 -20.66 -8.41
N ALA A 172 18.36 -20.75 -7.08
CA ALA A 172 19.54 -20.69 -6.22
C ALA A 172 20.44 -21.94 -6.34
N GLY A 173 19.89 -23.08 -6.74
CA GLY A 173 20.60 -24.36 -6.80
C GLY A 173 21.68 -24.48 -7.88
N GLY A 174 21.75 -23.54 -8.85
CA GLY A 174 22.78 -23.51 -9.90
C GLY A 174 22.75 -24.67 -10.90
N GLY A 175 21.68 -25.47 -10.91
CA GLY A 175 21.52 -26.62 -11.82
C GLY A 175 21.06 -26.21 -13.23
N PRO A 176 20.87 -27.19 -14.15
CA PRO A 176 20.51 -26.93 -15.54
C PRO A 176 19.17 -26.22 -15.73
N LEU A 177 18.31 -26.21 -14.70
CA LEU A 177 16.99 -25.58 -14.71
C LEU A 177 16.92 -24.27 -13.90
N ALA A 178 18.07 -23.75 -13.44
CA ALA A 178 18.11 -22.52 -12.65
C ALA A 178 17.58 -21.32 -13.46
N ASP A 179 17.97 -21.22 -14.75
CA ASP A 179 17.52 -20.13 -15.62
C ASP A 179 16.03 -20.23 -15.98
N ASN A 180 15.50 -21.44 -16.16
CA ASN A 180 14.06 -21.69 -16.34
C ASN A 180 13.26 -21.19 -15.12
N ALA A 181 13.77 -21.43 -13.91
CA ALA A 181 13.14 -20.93 -12.69
C ALA A 181 13.21 -19.39 -12.58
N ARG A 182 14.36 -18.77 -12.92
CA ARG A 182 14.51 -17.31 -12.98
C ARG A 182 13.57 -16.67 -14.01
N LEU A 183 13.38 -17.30 -15.17
CA LEU A 183 12.43 -16.83 -16.20
C LEU A 183 10.99 -16.82 -15.66
N ARG A 184 10.58 -17.83 -14.90
CA ARG A 184 9.26 -17.86 -14.25
C ARG A 184 9.11 -16.79 -13.17
N LEU A 185 10.12 -16.59 -12.32
CA LEU A 185 10.14 -15.51 -11.31
C LEU A 185 10.01 -14.13 -11.97
N PHE A 186 10.81 -13.89 -13.02
CA PHE A 186 10.71 -12.68 -13.84
C PHE A 186 9.34 -12.54 -14.49
N GLY A 187 8.80 -13.64 -15.04
CA GLY A 187 7.48 -13.69 -15.66
C GLY A 187 6.36 -13.27 -14.72
N LEU A 188 6.40 -13.68 -13.44
CA LEU A 188 5.44 -13.26 -12.42
C LEU A 188 5.48 -11.74 -12.19
N CYS A 189 6.68 -11.15 -12.09
CA CYS A 189 6.83 -9.70 -12.01
C CYS A 189 6.31 -8.98 -13.25
N ARG A 190 6.67 -9.46 -14.45
CA ARG A 190 6.21 -8.86 -15.71
C ARG A 190 4.68 -8.88 -15.80
N THR A 191 4.04 -9.97 -15.41
CA THR A 191 2.58 -10.08 -15.35
C THR A 191 1.99 -9.10 -14.35
N ALA A 192 2.56 -8.97 -13.15
CA ALA A 192 2.11 -8.01 -12.14
C ALA A 192 2.09 -6.57 -12.66
N PHE A 193 3.11 -6.15 -13.40
CA PHE A 193 3.15 -4.83 -14.03
C PHE A 193 2.18 -4.69 -15.21
N ALA A 194 2.07 -5.70 -16.07
CA ALA A 194 1.09 -5.68 -17.16
C ALA A 194 -0.36 -5.66 -16.65
N ASP A 195 -0.64 -6.35 -15.54
CA ASP A 195 -1.92 -6.32 -14.85
C ASP A 195 -2.17 -4.95 -14.23
N ALA A 196 -1.15 -4.30 -13.66
CA ALA A 196 -1.26 -2.95 -13.15
C ALA A 196 -1.63 -1.94 -14.24
N VAL A 197 -0.98 -1.97 -15.40
CA VAL A 197 -1.33 -1.08 -16.54
C VAL A 197 -2.79 -1.23 -16.94
N ARG A 198 -3.30 -2.46 -16.97
CA ARG A 198 -4.69 -2.78 -17.34
C ARG A 198 -5.71 -2.55 -16.23
N ALA A 199 -5.25 -2.47 -14.98
CA ALA A 199 -6.13 -2.29 -13.83
C ALA A 199 -6.62 -0.85 -13.72
N PRO A 200 -7.83 -0.64 -13.15
CA PRO A 200 -8.25 0.67 -12.66
C PRO A 200 -7.18 1.25 -11.74
N ARG A 201 -6.99 2.57 -11.79
CA ARG A 201 -5.92 3.29 -11.07
C ARG A 201 -5.80 2.89 -9.59
N PRO A 202 -6.88 2.75 -8.80
CA PRO A 202 -6.78 2.41 -7.37
C PRO A 202 -6.21 1.03 -7.05
N ARG A 203 -6.08 0.16 -8.05
CA ARG A 203 -5.60 -1.22 -7.88
C ARG A 203 -4.18 -1.39 -8.39
N ARG A 204 -3.57 -0.39 -9.03
CA ARG A 204 -2.32 -0.56 -9.78
C ARG A 204 -1.16 -0.86 -8.86
N ALA A 205 -0.98 -0.12 -7.77
CA ALA A 205 0.11 -0.35 -6.84
C ALA A 205 -0.05 -1.71 -6.12
N ALA A 206 -1.28 -2.12 -5.79
CA ALA A 206 -1.56 -3.47 -5.28
C ALA A 206 -1.21 -4.57 -6.31
N MET A 207 -1.47 -4.37 -7.60
CA MET A 207 -1.06 -5.31 -8.65
C MET A 207 0.47 -5.39 -8.74
N ILE A 208 1.17 -4.25 -8.76
CA ILE A 208 2.65 -4.20 -8.78
C ILE A 208 3.26 -4.87 -7.54
N ALA A 209 2.66 -4.70 -6.36
CA ALA A 209 3.12 -5.29 -5.11
C ALA A 209 3.23 -6.82 -5.18
N ARG A 210 2.53 -7.50 -6.10
CA ARG A 210 2.68 -8.95 -6.33
C ARG A 210 4.08 -9.34 -6.81
N CYS A 211 4.84 -8.42 -7.39
CA CYS A 211 6.25 -8.61 -7.73
C CYS A 211 7.15 -8.74 -6.48
N LEU A 212 6.65 -8.42 -5.28
CA LEU A 212 7.38 -8.70 -4.04
C LEU A 212 7.63 -10.21 -3.83
N TYR A 213 6.65 -11.06 -4.12
CA TYR A 213 6.79 -12.52 -3.98
C TYR A 213 8.06 -13.03 -4.68
N PRO A 214 8.24 -12.84 -6.01
CA PRO A 214 9.41 -13.36 -6.71
C PRO A 214 10.73 -12.65 -6.35
N LEU A 215 10.70 -11.42 -5.80
CA LEU A 215 11.91 -10.61 -5.57
C LEU A 215 12.46 -10.62 -4.14
N TYR A 216 11.63 -10.89 -3.14
CA TYR A 216 11.96 -10.77 -1.72
C TYR A 216 11.56 -12.02 -0.95
N ASP A 217 12.37 -12.43 0.01
CA ASP A 217 12.25 -13.74 0.66
C ASP A 217 11.26 -13.77 1.82
N ALA A 218 10.96 -12.61 2.40
CA ALA A 218 9.88 -12.50 3.37
C ALA A 218 8.51 -12.67 2.68
N ASP A 219 7.53 -13.18 3.43
CA ASP A 219 6.15 -13.28 2.97
C ASP A 219 5.55 -11.87 2.80
N PRO A 220 5.17 -11.46 1.58
CA PRO A 220 4.61 -10.13 1.34
C PRO A 220 3.12 -10.02 1.71
N ALA A 221 2.48 -11.05 2.30
CA ALA A 221 1.10 -11.00 2.77
C ALA A 221 0.70 -9.71 3.51
N PRO A 222 1.54 -9.10 4.39
CA PRO A 222 1.20 -7.84 5.06
C PRO A 222 0.90 -6.67 4.11
N TYR A 223 1.50 -6.63 2.91
CA TYR A 223 1.23 -5.58 1.91
C TYR A 223 -0.18 -5.66 1.32
N PHE A 224 -0.88 -6.79 1.50
CA PHE A 224 -2.23 -7.04 0.99
C PHE A 224 -3.28 -7.08 2.09
N ALA A 225 -2.95 -6.64 3.31
CA ALA A 225 -3.90 -6.60 4.43
C ALA A 225 -5.17 -5.80 4.08
N ALA A 226 -6.34 -6.21 4.61
CA ALA A 226 -7.59 -5.51 4.30
C ALA A 226 -7.56 -4.06 4.82
N ASP A 227 -7.08 -3.83 6.05
CA ASP A 227 -6.90 -2.50 6.62
C ASP A 227 -5.58 -1.86 6.09
N PRO A 228 -5.64 -0.68 5.42
CA PRO A 228 -4.44 0.06 5.01
C PRO A 228 -3.48 0.40 6.16
N ARG A 229 -3.96 0.46 7.41
CA ARG A 229 -3.14 0.69 8.61
C ARG A 229 -2.16 -0.44 8.86
N ASP A 230 -2.52 -1.66 8.49
CA ASP A 230 -1.68 -2.83 8.73
C ASP A 230 -0.65 -3.04 7.61
N ARG A 231 -0.86 -2.42 6.44
CA ARG A 231 0.03 -2.56 5.29
C ARG A 231 1.33 -1.78 5.49
N PRO A 232 2.51 -2.39 5.27
CA PRO A 232 3.73 -1.60 5.10
C PRO A 232 3.58 -0.64 3.90
N PRO A 233 4.33 0.48 3.89
CA PRO A 233 4.38 1.39 2.75
C PRO A 233 4.84 0.63 1.51
N LEU A 234 4.21 0.88 0.37
CA LEU A 234 4.56 0.18 -0.85
C LEU A 234 5.98 0.57 -1.32
N PRO A 235 6.78 -0.40 -1.80
CA PRO A 235 8.04 -0.09 -2.45
C PRO A 235 7.81 0.82 -3.67
N ARG A 236 8.83 1.60 -4.02
CA ARG A 236 8.82 2.30 -5.31
C ARG A 236 8.78 1.26 -6.42
N TRP A 237 7.86 1.41 -7.39
CA TRP A 237 7.78 0.46 -8.51
C TRP A 237 9.09 0.40 -9.30
N ALA A 238 9.84 1.52 -9.38
CA ALA A 238 11.13 1.59 -10.05
C ALA A 238 12.15 0.61 -9.44
N ASP A 239 12.20 0.50 -8.11
CA ASP A 239 13.10 -0.43 -7.41
C ASP A 239 12.72 -1.89 -7.69
N LEU A 240 11.40 -2.18 -7.78
CA LEU A 240 10.90 -3.50 -8.17
C LEU A 240 11.25 -3.81 -9.63
N ALA A 241 11.12 -2.83 -10.52
CA ALA A 241 11.45 -2.96 -11.93
C ALA A 241 12.96 -3.16 -12.17
N GLU A 242 13.82 -2.49 -11.40
CA GLU A 242 15.26 -2.67 -11.43
C GLU A 242 15.65 -4.08 -10.99
N ARG A 243 15.08 -4.59 -9.90
CA ARG A 243 15.32 -5.97 -9.44
C ARG A 243 14.79 -7.03 -10.41
N ALA A 244 13.63 -6.80 -11.01
CA ALA A 244 13.14 -7.66 -12.08
C ALA A 244 14.09 -7.65 -13.30
N SER A 245 14.65 -6.48 -13.65
CA SER A 245 15.69 -6.38 -14.68
C SER A 245 16.94 -7.17 -14.31
N ALA A 246 17.35 -7.15 -13.03
CA ALA A 246 18.49 -7.93 -12.57
C ALA A 246 18.29 -9.45 -12.78
N LEU A 247 17.07 -9.98 -12.55
CA LEU A 247 16.76 -11.38 -12.86
C LEU A 247 16.92 -11.70 -14.36
N ALA A 248 16.38 -10.85 -15.23
CA ALA A 248 16.51 -11.01 -16.69
C ALA A 248 17.99 -10.93 -17.14
N ASN A 249 18.74 -9.98 -16.58
CA ASN A 249 20.15 -9.77 -16.89
C ASN A 249 21.04 -10.93 -16.40
N GLN A 250 20.73 -11.56 -15.27
CA GLN A 250 21.43 -12.76 -14.81
C GLN A 250 21.31 -13.91 -15.83
N ILE A 251 20.11 -14.12 -16.39
CA ILE A 251 19.90 -15.13 -17.43
C ILE A 251 20.67 -14.72 -18.70
N ALA A 252 20.58 -13.44 -19.09
CA ALA A 252 21.21 -12.90 -20.29
C ALA A 252 22.74 -12.98 -20.29
N ALA A 253 23.35 -12.82 -19.11
CA ALA A 253 24.79 -12.90 -18.88
C ALA A 253 25.30 -14.34 -18.73
N GLY A 254 24.40 -15.31 -18.54
CA GLY A 254 24.76 -16.72 -18.50
C GLY A 254 25.32 -17.23 -19.83
N THR A 255 26.05 -18.34 -19.77
CA THR A 255 26.52 -19.09 -20.95
C THR A 255 25.57 -20.22 -21.34
N GLY A 256 24.47 -20.39 -20.62
CA GLY A 256 23.47 -21.42 -20.86
C GLY A 256 22.66 -21.20 -22.14
N ARG A 257 21.90 -22.22 -22.56
CA ARG A 257 21.06 -22.20 -23.77
C ARG A 257 20.04 -21.06 -23.76
N LEU A 258 19.55 -20.67 -22.58
CA LEU A 258 18.55 -19.62 -22.43
C LEU A 258 19.09 -18.19 -22.42
N ALA A 259 20.41 -17.97 -22.56
CA ALA A 259 20.99 -16.63 -22.52
C ALA A 259 20.37 -15.67 -23.56
N ARG A 260 20.04 -16.18 -24.77
CA ARG A 260 19.37 -15.39 -25.81
C ARG A 260 17.92 -15.05 -25.43
N ALA A 261 17.20 -15.98 -24.80
CA ALA A 261 15.87 -15.71 -24.26
C ALA A 261 15.94 -14.64 -23.17
N GLY A 262 16.93 -14.72 -22.27
CA GLY A 262 17.25 -13.72 -21.25
C GLY A 262 17.42 -12.30 -21.83
N ARG A 263 18.25 -12.16 -22.89
CA ARG A 263 18.43 -10.87 -23.58
C ARG A 263 17.12 -10.34 -24.17
N ALA A 264 16.38 -11.21 -24.87
CA ALA A 264 15.13 -10.80 -25.50
C ALA A 264 14.07 -10.37 -24.47
N VAL A 265 13.96 -11.05 -23.32
CA VAL A 265 13.02 -10.62 -22.27
C VAL A 265 13.47 -9.33 -21.59
N ALA A 266 14.77 -9.11 -21.41
CA ALA A 266 15.30 -7.84 -20.89
C ALA A 266 14.98 -6.67 -21.84
N ASP A 267 15.10 -6.88 -23.16
CA ASP A 267 14.75 -5.87 -24.16
C ASP A 267 13.25 -5.56 -24.16
N GLN A 268 12.41 -6.60 -24.16
CA GLN A 268 10.95 -6.46 -24.05
C GLN A 268 10.54 -5.74 -22.76
N TRP A 269 11.24 -6.01 -21.65
CA TRP A 269 10.97 -5.37 -20.37
C TRP A 269 11.29 -3.87 -20.39
N ARG A 270 12.45 -3.50 -20.94
CA ARG A 270 12.83 -2.10 -21.09
C ARG A 270 11.86 -1.35 -22.00
N ALA A 271 11.46 -1.95 -23.12
CA ALA A 271 10.45 -1.37 -24.00
C ALA A 271 9.10 -1.21 -23.29
N PHE A 272 8.63 -2.26 -22.59
CA PHE A 272 7.39 -2.20 -21.83
C PHE A 272 7.37 -1.06 -20.79
N LEU A 273 8.46 -0.91 -20.02
CA LEU A 273 8.56 0.15 -19.02
C LEU A 273 8.58 1.54 -19.66
N ALA A 274 9.29 1.72 -20.77
CA ALA A 274 9.32 2.98 -21.50
C ALA A 274 7.93 3.36 -22.06
N ASP A 275 7.19 2.38 -22.59
CA ASP A 275 5.86 2.61 -23.17
C ASP A 275 4.80 2.92 -22.11
N HIS A 276 4.96 2.43 -20.87
CA HIS A 276 3.93 2.46 -19.84
C HIS A 276 4.32 3.21 -18.56
N GLU A 277 5.44 3.94 -18.54
CA GLU A 277 5.91 4.67 -17.34
C GLU A 277 4.82 5.58 -16.75
N ARG A 278 4.06 6.26 -17.63
CA ARG A 278 2.97 7.18 -17.24
C ARG A 278 1.72 6.48 -16.69
N ASP A 279 1.59 5.17 -16.96
CA ASP A 279 0.50 4.35 -16.45
C ASP A 279 0.82 3.70 -15.09
N LEU A 280 2.09 3.69 -14.69
CA LEU A 280 2.48 3.15 -13.39
C LEU A 280 2.19 4.19 -12.28
N PRO A 281 1.94 3.75 -11.03
CA PRO A 281 1.69 4.64 -9.91
C PRO A 281 2.84 5.64 -9.74
N ALA A 282 2.51 6.92 -9.55
CA ALA A 282 3.54 7.91 -9.25
C ALA A 282 4.24 7.55 -7.93
N PRO A 283 5.58 7.62 -7.84
CA PRO A 283 6.27 7.44 -6.57
C PRO A 283 5.86 8.57 -5.61
N LEU A 284 5.16 8.21 -4.54
CA LEU A 284 4.76 9.16 -3.50
C LEU A 284 5.90 9.29 -2.48
N SER A 285 6.70 10.35 -2.62
CA SER A 285 7.72 10.74 -1.63
C SER A 285 7.23 11.98 -0.88
N PRO A 286 7.07 11.93 0.46
CA PRO A 286 6.64 13.09 1.23
C PRO A 286 7.57 14.31 1.04
N ALA A 287 8.89 14.06 0.98
CA ALA A 287 9.89 15.08 0.76
C ALA A 287 9.80 15.70 -0.65
N ALA A 288 9.62 14.88 -1.69
CA ALA A 288 9.48 15.39 -3.07
C ALA A 288 8.21 16.22 -3.27
N LEU A 289 7.16 15.90 -2.51
CA LEU A 289 5.88 16.63 -2.50
C LEU A 289 5.92 17.86 -1.57
N GLY A 290 7.00 18.07 -0.82
CA GLY A 290 7.14 19.18 0.14
C GLY A 290 6.08 19.15 1.25
N LEU A 291 5.61 17.95 1.64
CA LEU A 291 4.49 17.82 2.57
C LEU A 291 4.88 18.24 4.00
N PRO A 292 4.01 18.96 4.73
CA PRO A 292 4.20 19.20 6.14
C PRO A 292 4.16 17.90 6.94
N HIS A 293 5.00 17.80 7.96
CA HIS A 293 5.10 16.62 8.82
C HIS A 293 4.15 16.70 10.02
N VAL A 294 3.53 15.58 10.36
CA VAL A 294 2.67 15.43 11.56
C VAL A 294 2.95 14.12 12.28
N ASP A 295 2.78 14.13 13.60
CA ASP A 295 3.01 12.94 14.45
C ASP A 295 1.98 11.83 14.20
N ARG A 296 0.73 12.21 13.88
CA ARG A 296 -0.39 11.28 13.73
C ARG A 296 -1.25 11.64 12.53
N ALA A 297 -1.41 10.70 11.62
CA ALA A 297 -2.26 10.79 10.45
C ALA A 297 -2.81 9.41 10.06
N GLU A 298 -3.87 9.40 9.25
CA GLU A 298 -4.43 8.15 8.74
C GLU A 298 -3.62 7.68 7.53
N PRO A 299 -3.38 6.37 7.34
CA PRO A 299 -2.71 5.90 6.14
C PRO A 299 -3.50 6.31 4.90
N LEU A 300 -2.79 6.67 3.85
CA LEU A 300 -3.38 6.93 2.56
C LEU A 300 -4.01 5.64 2.01
N GLY A 301 -5.35 5.58 2.03
CA GLY A 301 -6.11 4.42 1.55
C GLY A 301 -6.34 4.39 0.04
N ALA A 302 -6.18 5.52 -0.65
CA ALA A 302 -6.42 5.68 -2.08
C ALA A 302 -5.12 6.02 -2.83
N GLU A 303 -4.89 5.40 -3.99
CA GLU A 303 -3.70 5.66 -4.82
C GLU A 303 -3.74 7.04 -5.51
N ARG A 304 -4.89 7.74 -5.51
CA ARG A 304 -5.04 9.06 -6.13
C ARG A 304 -4.78 10.19 -5.15
N VAL A 305 -3.52 10.62 -5.13
CA VAL A 305 -3.13 11.93 -4.62
C VAL A 305 -3.06 12.89 -5.80
N PHE A 306 -3.88 13.94 -5.78
CA PHE A 306 -3.71 15.06 -6.70
C PHE A 306 -2.67 16.01 -6.09
N ALA A 307 -1.47 16.02 -6.66
CA ALA A 307 -0.39 16.90 -6.25
C ALA A 307 -0.43 18.20 -7.06
N PHE A 308 -0.32 19.34 -6.36
CA PHE A 308 -0.22 20.67 -6.94
C PHE A 308 0.98 21.41 -6.33
N GLY A 309 1.64 22.30 -7.06
CA GLY A 309 2.72 23.13 -6.51
C GLY A 309 4.16 22.68 -6.80
N ASP A 310 4.37 21.73 -7.71
CA ASP A 310 5.66 21.39 -8.34
C ASP A 310 6.02 22.34 -9.51
N GLY A 311 5.49 23.56 -9.50
CA GLY A 311 5.51 24.48 -10.63
C GLY A 311 4.36 24.27 -11.64
N ARG A 312 3.53 23.23 -11.47
CA ARG A 312 2.29 23.09 -12.25
C ARG A 312 1.18 23.98 -11.69
N PRO A 313 0.48 24.75 -12.54
CA PRO A 313 -0.67 25.52 -12.09
C PRO A 313 -1.77 24.58 -11.61
N VAL A 314 -2.53 25.01 -10.60
CA VAL A 314 -3.80 24.38 -10.27
C VAL A 314 -4.66 24.44 -11.55
N PRO A 315 -5.18 23.31 -12.06
CA PRO A 315 -6.07 23.32 -13.21
C PRO A 315 -7.23 24.28 -12.97
N ASP A 316 -7.82 24.81 -14.03
CA ASP A 316 -9.07 25.54 -13.87
C ASP A 316 -10.11 24.65 -13.15
N ARG A 317 -11.08 25.32 -12.53
CA ARG A 317 -12.06 24.70 -11.65
C ARG A 317 -12.84 23.57 -12.35
N ASP A 318 -13.14 23.73 -13.65
CA ASP A 318 -13.96 22.80 -14.41
C ASP A 318 -13.15 21.57 -14.85
N ALA A 319 -11.89 21.76 -15.23
CA ALA A 319 -10.93 20.69 -15.52
C ALA A 319 -10.65 19.84 -14.28
N LEU A 320 -10.46 20.48 -13.12
CA LEU A 320 -10.30 19.79 -11.84
C LEU A 320 -11.58 19.01 -11.48
N ALA A 321 -12.74 19.65 -11.54
CA ALA A 321 -14.02 19.00 -11.23
C ALA A 321 -14.34 17.81 -12.15
N SER A 322 -13.97 17.88 -13.42
CA SER A 322 -14.13 16.78 -14.38
C SER A 322 -13.20 15.62 -14.06
N SER A 323 -11.93 15.90 -13.77
CA SER A 323 -10.93 14.90 -13.38
C SER A 323 -11.32 14.18 -12.08
N VAL A 324 -11.91 14.92 -11.14
CA VAL A 324 -12.38 14.41 -9.85
C VAL A 324 -13.64 13.58 -10.00
N ARG A 325 -14.62 14.01 -10.81
CA ARG A 325 -15.81 13.19 -11.10
C ARG A 325 -15.43 11.83 -11.69
N ALA A 326 -14.49 11.82 -12.63
CA ALA A 326 -13.96 10.57 -13.19
C ALA A 326 -13.27 9.72 -12.11
N ALA A 327 -12.51 10.33 -11.19
CA ALA A 327 -11.88 9.64 -10.06
C ALA A 327 -12.91 8.99 -9.12
N LEU A 328 -13.90 9.76 -8.67
CA LEU A 328 -14.93 9.28 -7.74
C LEU A 328 -15.76 8.15 -8.36
N ALA A 329 -16.06 8.24 -9.66
CA ALA A 329 -16.77 7.19 -10.39
C ALA A 329 -15.95 5.90 -10.53
N GLU A 330 -14.64 6.00 -10.72
CA GLU A 330 -13.73 4.85 -10.85
C GLU A 330 -13.49 4.17 -9.49
N ASP A 331 -13.30 4.96 -8.44
CA ASP A 331 -12.86 4.50 -7.12
C ASP A 331 -14.03 4.05 -6.24
N GLY A 332 -15.25 4.54 -6.52
CA GLY A 332 -16.43 4.33 -5.68
C GLY A 332 -16.33 4.99 -4.30
N THR A 333 -15.36 5.88 -4.11
CA THR A 333 -15.14 6.64 -2.89
C THR A 333 -15.85 7.99 -2.95
N ASP A 334 -16.04 8.62 -1.79
CA ASP A 334 -16.51 10.01 -1.66
C ASP A 334 -15.40 10.96 -1.20
N ALA A 335 -14.14 10.52 -1.28
CA ALA A 335 -12.97 11.20 -0.76
C ALA A 335 -11.87 11.35 -1.82
N VAL A 336 -11.16 12.47 -1.77
CA VAL A 336 -10.04 12.78 -2.68
C VAL A 336 -8.84 13.25 -1.88
N ALA A 337 -7.67 12.66 -2.11
CA ALA A 337 -6.42 13.09 -1.48
C ALA A 337 -5.76 14.22 -2.27
N ILE A 338 -5.36 15.28 -1.58
CA ILE A 338 -4.73 16.47 -2.16
C ILE A 338 -3.37 16.70 -1.49
N ALA A 339 -2.32 16.81 -2.30
CA ALA A 339 -0.97 17.17 -1.86
C ALA A 339 -0.61 18.60 -2.31
N LEU A 340 -0.16 19.40 -1.36
CA LEU A 340 0.35 20.76 -1.55
C LEU A 340 1.67 20.90 -0.77
N PRO A 341 2.67 21.63 -1.29
CA PRO A 341 3.83 22.02 -0.52
C PRO A 341 3.42 22.78 0.75
N GLY A 342 4.16 22.61 1.84
CA GLY A 342 3.86 23.28 3.11
C GLY A 342 3.80 24.81 3.02
N THR A 343 4.54 25.40 2.07
CA THR A 343 4.58 26.84 1.79
C THR A 343 3.44 27.35 0.91
N ALA A 344 2.65 26.45 0.31
CA ALA A 344 1.52 26.84 -0.52
C ALA A 344 0.51 27.66 0.30
N ARG A 345 -0.07 28.68 -0.33
CA ARG A 345 -1.14 29.47 0.29
C ARG A 345 -2.40 28.62 0.44
N ALA A 346 -3.10 28.82 1.54
CA ALA A 346 -4.25 28.02 1.92
C ALA A 346 -5.54 28.43 1.18
N ASP A 347 -5.60 29.61 0.57
CA ASP A 347 -6.70 30.04 -0.31
C ASP A 347 -6.93 29.05 -1.46
N ALA A 348 -5.86 28.55 -2.07
CA ALA A 348 -5.92 27.50 -3.07
C ALA A 348 -6.64 26.23 -2.57
N LEU A 349 -6.52 25.90 -1.27
CA LEU A 349 -7.21 24.76 -0.68
C LEU A 349 -8.74 24.97 -0.63
N VAL A 350 -9.21 26.20 -0.40
CA VAL A 350 -10.64 26.53 -0.39
C VAL A 350 -11.21 26.40 -1.79
N ASP A 351 -10.51 26.91 -2.81
CA ASP A 351 -10.92 26.80 -4.20
C ASP A 351 -10.95 25.34 -4.69
N ILE A 352 -9.90 24.57 -4.36
CA ILE A 352 -9.85 23.13 -4.63
C ILE A 352 -11.03 22.45 -3.93
N ALA A 353 -11.24 22.68 -2.64
CA ALA A 353 -12.32 22.07 -1.88
C ALA A 353 -13.71 22.41 -2.46
N ALA A 354 -13.93 23.63 -2.95
CA ALA A 354 -15.16 24.04 -3.62
C ALA A 354 -15.35 23.34 -4.98
N ALA A 355 -14.27 23.11 -5.72
CA ALA A 355 -14.28 22.33 -6.96
C ALA A 355 -14.60 20.84 -6.67
N LEU A 356 -13.96 20.25 -5.66
CA LEU A 356 -14.19 18.87 -5.22
C LEU A 356 -15.63 18.65 -4.76
N ALA A 357 -16.17 19.58 -3.95
CA ALA A 357 -17.55 19.52 -3.49
C ALA A 357 -18.54 19.59 -4.67
N ALA A 358 -18.30 20.48 -5.63
CA ALA A 358 -19.11 20.57 -6.86
C ALA A 358 -19.01 19.31 -7.73
N ALA A 359 -17.88 18.62 -7.69
CA ALA A 359 -17.66 17.33 -8.34
C ALA A 359 -18.31 16.14 -7.60
N GLY A 360 -18.91 16.36 -6.42
CA GLY A 360 -19.59 15.34 -5.64
C GLY A 360 -18.75 14.69 -4.54
N ALA A 361 -17.50 15.15 -4.32
CA ALA A 361 -16.71 14.70 -3.18
C ALA A 361 -17.34 15.19 -1.87
N ARG A 362 -17.36 14.34 -0.85
CA ARG A 362 -17.84 14.68 0.49
C ARG A 362 -16.71 14.97 1.46
N ARG A 363 -15.51 14.50 1.14
CA ARG A 363 -14.32 14.60 1.97
C ARG A 363 -13.10 14.96 1.12
N ILE A 364 -12.24 15.78 1.68
CA ILE A 364 -10.89 16.02 1.19
C ILE A 364 -9.90 15.43 2.19
N ASP A 365 -8.97 14.64 1.70
CA ASP A 365 -7.91 14.01 2.48
C ASP A 365 -6.63 14.84 2.27
N LEU A 366 -6.24 15.64 3.27
CA LEU A 366 -5.05 16.47 3.17
C LEU A 366 -3.81 15.59 3.30
N ALA A 367 -3.00 15.48 2.24
CA ALA A 367 -1.78 14.69 2.26
C ALA A 367 -0.72 15.32 3.16
N VAL A 368 -0.11 14.51 4.01
CA VAL A 368 0.89 14.92 4.99
C VAL A 368 2.04 13.91 5.01
N ALA A 369 3.21 14.36 5.46
CA ALA A 369 4.27 13.46 5.85
C ALA A 369 3.98 12.93 7.26
N ALA A 370 4.13 11.63 7.47
CA ALA A 370 4.10 11.04 8.80
C ALA A 370 5.21 10.01 8.91
N THR A 371 5.83 9.89 10.09
CA THR A 371 6.81 8.83 10.32
C THR A 371 6.11 7.59 10.85
N ARG A 372 6.32 6.46 10.17
CA ARG A 372 5.84 5.16 10.60
C ARG A 372 6.99 4.31 11.10
N ARG A 373 6.78 3.64 12.24
CA ARG A 373 7.65 2.57 12.68
C ARG A 373 7.29 1.28 11.94
N LEU A 374 8.29 0.63 11.39
CA LEU A 374 8.18 -0.65 10.70
C LEU A 374 9.11 -1.67 11.36
N ASP A 375 8.55 -2.84 11.60
CA ASP A 375 9.31 -4.03 11.96
C ASP A 375 9.40 -4.92 10.72
N ALA A 376 10.46 -4.73 9.93
CA ALA A 376 10.65 -5.39 8.65
C ALA A 376 11.52 -6.66 8.84
N PRO A 377 10.95 -7.86 8.65
CA PRO A 377 11.68 -9.10 8.87
C PRO A 377 12.83 -9.27 7.84
N PRO A 378 13.85 -10.09 8.14
CA PRO A 378 14.91 -10.42 7.17
C PRO A 378 14.32 -10.90 5.85
N GLY A 379 14.87 -10.38 4.74
CA GLY A 379 14.41 -10.69 3.39
C GLY A 379 13.24 -9.84 2.89
N ASP A 380 12.66 -8.96 3.71
CA ASP A 380 11.66 -7.96 3.29
C ASP A 380 12.28 -6.78 2.52
N TYR A 381 11.47 -6.04 1.76
CA TYR A 381 11.93 -4.81 1.10
C TYR A 381 12.41 -3.75 2.09
N TRP A 382 11.76 -3.54 3.22
CA TRP A 382 12.16 -2.50 4.17
C TRP A 382 13.32 -2.92 5.09
N HIS A 383 13.73 -4.19 5.05
CA HIS A 383 14.82 -4.68 5.88
C HIS A 383 16.15 -3.98 5.54
N GLY A 384 16.75 -3.33 6.54
CA GLY A 384 17.99 -2.54 6.39
C GLY A 384 17.84 -1.25 5.58
N ARG A 385 16.62 -0.84 5.19
CA ARG A 385 16.34 0.41 4.45
C ARG A 385 15.70 1.51 5.29
N THR A 386 15.46 1.23 6.57
CA THR A 386 14.81 2.15 7.50
C THR A 386 15.83 2.72 8.46
N ASP A 387 15.67 3.99 8.82
CA ASP A 387 16.49 4.62 9.84
C ASP A 387 15.94 4.26 11.21
N HIS A 388 16.63 3.40 11.96
CA HIS A 388 16.16 2.87 13.24
C HIS A 388 14.73 2.27 13.20
N GLY A 389 14.35 1.62 12.09
CA GLY A 389 13.01 1.08 11.91
C GLY A 389 11.94 2.12 11.57
N ARG A 390 12.33 3.34 11.17
CA ARG A 390 11.41 4.43 10.83
C ARG A 390 11.46 4.72 9.33
N VAL A 391 10.30 5.04 8.76
CA VAL A 391 10.17 5.51 7.38
C VAL A 391 9.14 6.62 7.30
N ASP A 392 9.40 7.62 6.49
CA ASP A 392 8.43 8.67 6.19
C ASP A 392 7.49 8.22 5.07
N VAL A 393 6.20 8.41 5.31
CA VAL A 393 5.14 7.95 4.44
C VAL A 393 4.20 9.10 4.11
N VAL A 394 3.55 9.02 2.96
CA VAL A 394 2.41 9.89 2.68
C VAL A 394 1.21 9.32 3.44
N ALA A 395 0.69 10.13 4.36
CA ALA A 395 -0.51 9.88 5.14
C ALA A 395 -1.54 10.99 4.86
N VAL A 396 -2.72 10.91 5.47
CA VAL A 396 -3.79 11.87 5.25
C VAL A 396 -4.46 12.35 6.53
N LEU A 397 -4.92 13.60 6.50
CA LEU A 397 -5.84 14.17 7.49
C LEU A 397 -7.20 14.39 6.82
N PRO A 398 -8.22 13.55 7.13
CA PRO A 398 -9.53 13.71 6.53
C PRO A 398 -10.24 14.97 7.00
N VAL A 399 -10.84 15.71 6.06
CA VAL A 399 -11.61 16.92 6.32
C VAL A 399 -12.91 16.86 5.52
N SER A 400 -14.03 17.12 6.19
CA SER A 400 -15.35 17.15 5.55
C SER A 400 -15.51 18.38 4.66
N LEU A 401 -16.16 18.21 3.51
CA LEU A 401 -16.51 19.28 2.57
C LEU A 401 -17.94 19.80 2.76
N ALA A 402 -18.68 19.30 3.75
CA ALA A 402 -20.10 19.60 3.92
C ALA A 402 -20.44 21.10 4.00
N LEU A 403 -19.66 21.91 4.72
CA LEU A 403 -19.97 23.36 4.82
C LEU A 403 -19.67 24.12 3.54
N ILE A 404 -18.60 23.74 2.84
CA ILE A 404 -18.27 24.31 1.54
C ILE A 404 -19.36 23.99 0.52
N ALA A 405 -19.88 22.76 0.50
CA ALA A 405 -20.96 22.36 -0.39
C ALA A 405 -22.26 23.16 -0.16
N THR A 406 -22.57 23.50 1.10
CA THR A 406 -23.79 24.27 1.43
C THR A 406 -23.73 25.76 1.09
N GLY A 407 -22.56 26.29 0.72
CA GLY A 407 -22.34 27.71 0.41
C GLY A 407 -22.85 28.20 -0.96
N ALA A 408 -23.67 27.43 -1.70
CA ALA A 408 -24.09 27.80 -3.06
C ALA A 408 -25.58 27.58 -3.43
N ARG A 409 -26.38 26.80 -2.67
CA ARG A 409 -27.83 26.63 -2.92
C ARG A 409 -28.48 25.96 -1.72
N GLY A 410 -29.32 26.70 -1.00
CA GLY A 410 -30.26 26.12 -0.04
C GLY A 410 -31.31 25.29 -0.78
N ARG A 411 -31.08 23.99 -0.93
CA ARG A 411 -32.16 23.00 -1.09
C ARG A 411 -31.89 21.85 -0.14
N SER A 412 -32.75 21.73 0.85
CA SER A 412 -32.86 20.56 1.71
C SER A 412 -33.39 19.40 0.88
N ASP A 413 -32.49 18.62 0.27
CA ASP A 413 -32.87 17.28 -0.17
C ASP A 413 -32.90 16.38 1.07
N ALA A 414 -34.12 16.18 1.56
CA ALA A 414 -34.46 15.18 2.54
C ALA A 414 -34.05 13.80 2.00
N GLY A 415 -33.10 13.13 2.66
CA GLY A 415 -32.84 11.71 2.43
C GLY A 415 -31.41 11.20 2.52
N ARG A 416 -30.39 11.99 2.89
CA ARG A 416 -29.00 11.50 2.88
C ARG A 416 -28.28 11.67 4.22
N ARG A 417 -27.80 10.55 4.77
CA ARG A 417 -27.14 10.35 6.08
C ARG A 417 -25.81 11.12 6.23
N PHE A 418 -25.84 12.46 6.25
CA PHE A 418 -24.73 13.26 6.77
C PHE A 418 -25.23 14.23 7.84
N ASP A 419 -25.26 13.73 9.07
CA ASP A 419 -25.95 14.33 10.22
C ASP A 419 -25.13 15.43 10.94
N TRP A 420 -24.41 16.28 10.18
CA TRP A 420 -23.73 17.43 10.77
C TRP A 420 -24.26 18.70 10.11
N ASP A 421 -25.31 19.23 10.73
CA ASP A 421 -25.75 20.60 10.56
C ASP A 421 -25.02 21.42 11.63
N PRO A 422 -24.14 22.38 11.27
CA PRO A 422 -23.52 23.26 12.25
C PRO A 422 -24.58 23.95 13.12
N ARG A 423 -25.79 24.21 12.62
CA ARG A 423 -26.89 24.78 13.40
C ARG A 423 -27.37 23.89 14.55
N ARG A 424 -27.07 22.59 14.52
CA ARG A 424 -27.34 21.62 15.59
C ARG A 424 -26.17 21.44 16.55
N ALA A 425 -24.98 21.96 16.22
CA ALA A 425 -23.87 22.03 17.16
C ALA A 425 -24.15 23.14 18.18
N THR A 426 -23.87 22.88 19.47
CA THR A 426 -24.24 23.79 20.56
C THR A 426 -23.53 25.13 20.44
N LEU A 427 -22.25 25.14 20.04
CA LEU A 427 -21.45 26.36 19.93
C LEU A 427 -21.28 26.87 18.50
N GLN A 428 -21.46 26.02 17.48
CA GLN A 428 -21.04 26.35 16.12
C GLN A 428 -19.56 26.76 16.08
N LEU A 429 -18.69 25.93 16.65
CA LEU A 429 -17.28 26.27 16.86
C LEU A 429 -16.50 26.34 15.53
N HIS A 430 -15.79 27.44 15.32
CA HIS A 430 -14.88 27.67 14.20
C HIS A 430 -13.45 27.91 14.69
N LEU A 431 -12.49 27.27 14.03
CA LEU A 431 -11.06 27.53 14.15
C LEU A 431 -10.61 28.35 12.93
N VAL A 432 -10.27 29.61 13.17
CA VAL A 432 -9.68 30.50 12.17
C VAL A 432 -8.17 30.32 12.22
N VAL A 433 -7.58 29.94 11.09
CA VAL A 433 -6.13 29.69 10.96
C VAL A 433 -5.52 30.80 10.13
N THR A 434 -4.52 31.51 10.66
CA THR A 434 -3.65 32.42 9.89
C THR A 434 -2.19 32.04 10.09
N ALA A 435 -1.26 32.71 9.40
CA ALA A 435 0.18 32.49 9.60
C ALA A 435 0.64 32.78 11.04
N ARG A 436 0.08 33.81 11.68
CA ARG A 436 0.57 34.35 12.96
C ARG A 436 -0.30 33.99 14.15
N THR A 437 -1.57 33.73 13.91
CA THR A 437 -2.55 33.50 14.96
C THR A 437 -3.55 32.42 14.57
N TRP A 438 -3.89 31.58 15.53
CA TRP A 438 -5.05 30.69 15.47
C TRP A 438 -6.10 31.18 16.46
N SER A 439 -7.35 31.24 16.05
CA SER A 439 -8.42 31.76 16.90
C SER A 439 -9.65 30.87 16.89
N LEU A 440 -10.18 30.61 18.09
CA LEU A 440 -11.43 29.88 18.27
C LEU A 440 -12.57 30.87 18.43
N VAL A 441 -13.55 30.80 17.52
CA VAL A 441 -14.68 31.72 17.46
C VAL A 441 -16.00 30.96 17.32
N ALA A 442 -17.06 31.56 17.83
CA ALA A 442 -18.44 31.12 17.72
C ALA A 442 -19.33 32.37 17.56
N PRO A 443 -20.60 32.23 17.14
CA PRO A 443 -21.53 33.36 17.07
C PRO A 443 -21.63 34.14 18.39
N ASP A 444 -21.51 33.44 19.52
CA ASP A 444 -21.64 34.02 20.87
C ASP A 444 -20.35 34.65 21.43
N GLY A 445 -19.23 34.58 20.69
CA GLY A 445 -17.98 35.25 21.08
C GLY A 445 -16.72 34.58 20.59
N ALA A 446 -15.58 35.21 20.89
CA ALA A 446 -14.25 34.64 20.70
C ALA A 446 -13.74 34.03 22.01
N ILE A 447 -12.98 32.94 21.92
CA ILE A 447 -12.51 32.17 23.08
C ILE A 447 -11.06 32.53 23.38
N ALA A 448 -10.18 32.35 22.41
CA ALA A 448 -8.75 32.54 22.55
C ALA A 448 -8.13 32.89 21.21
N ALA A 449 -7.18 33.83 21.23
CA ALA A 449 -6.18 33.97 20.19
C ALA A 449 -4.91 33.23 20.67
N ILE A 450 -4.39 32.36 19.83
CA ILE A 450 -3.21 31.55 20.07
C ILE A 450 -2.13 32.08 19.13
N ASP A 451 -1.05 32.60 19.72
CA ASP A 451 0.14 33.00 18.96
C ASP A 451 0.82 31.76 18.37
N THR A 452 1.16 31.80 17.09
CA THR A 452 1.86 30.71 16.41
C THR A 452 3.37 30.69 16.64
N SER A 453 3.92 31.71 17.31
CA SER A 453 5.34 31.79 17.65
C SER A 453 5.80 30.80 18.73
N ALA A 454 4.89 30.35 19.61
CA ALA A 454 5.22 29.54 20.79
C ALA A 454 4.28 28.33 20.97
N ASP A 455 4.73 27.14 20.53
CA ASP A 455 4.01 25.85 20.59
C ASP A 455 2.47 25.95 20.39
N PRO A 456 2.02 26.42 19.21
CA PRO A 456 0.60 26.65 18.95
C PRO A 456 -0.23 25.37 18.99
N ALA A 457 0.36 24.22 18.64
CA ALA A 457 -0.33 22.94 18.63
C ALA A 457 -0.79 22.54 20.03
N SER A 458 0.09 22.60 21.03
CA SER A 458 -0.30 22.29 22.41
C SER A 458 -1.25 23.33 22.99
N ALA A 459 -1.05 24.62 22.68
CA ALA A 459 -1.95 25.68 23.11
C ALA A 459 -3.37 25.50 22.57
N LEU A 460 -3.50 25.21 21.27
CA LEU A 460 -4.79 24.90 20.63
C LEU A 460 -5.44 23.66 21.24
N ARG A 461 -4.67 22.60 21.43
CA ARG A 461 -5.18 21.36 22.02
C ARG A 461 -5.76 21.60 23.41
N ARG A 462 -5.04 22.31 24.29
CA ARG A 462 -5.54 22.69 25.63
C ARG A 462 -6.79 23.55 25.56
N ALA A 463 -6.88 24.48 24.61
CA ALA A 463 -8.07 25.29 24.42
C ALA A 463 -9.27 24.44 23.99
N LEU A 464 -9.09 23.53 23.03
CA LEU A 464 -10.15 22.64 22.55
C LEU A 464 -10.57 21.61 23.61
N GLU A 465 -9.64 21.06 24.40
CA GLU A 465 -9.94 20.19 25.54
C GLU A 465 -10.82 20.91 26.58
N ARG A 466 -10.51 22.17 26.89
CA ARG A 466 -11.36 23.00 27.77
C ARG A 466 -12.74 23.22 27.17
N VAL A 467 -12.84 23.48 25.86
CA VAL A 467 -14.14 23.62 25.18
C VAL A 467 -14.93 22.32 25.24
N ARG A 468 -14.31 21.16 24.98
CA ARG A 468 -14.97 19.85 25.06
C ARG A 468 -15.41 19.50 26.48
N LEU A 469 -14.65 19.93 27.49
CA LEU A 469 -15.06 19.81 28.88
C LEU A 469 -16.27 20.70 29.18
N ALA A 470 -16.29 21.95 28.72
CA ALA A 470 -17.41 22.87 28.91
C ALA A 470 -18.67 22.48 28.10
N PHE A 471 -18.51 21.95 26.90
CA PHE A 471 -19.56 21.64 25.93
C PHE A 471 -19.38 20.22 25.37
N PRO A 472 -19.71 19.17 26.16
CA PRO A 472 -19.48 17.78 25.78
C PRO A 472 -20.29 17.34 24.55
N ASP A 473 -21.35 18.05 24.21
CA ASP A 473 -22.20 17.78 23.04
C ASP A 473 -21.70 18.44 21.74
N GLU A 474 -20.67 19.29 21.82
CA GLU A 474 -20.05 19.91 20.63
C GLU A 474 -19.29 18.86 19.80
N ALA A 475 -19.97 18.27 18.81
CA ALA A 475 -19.44 17.12 18.07
C ALA A 475 -18.55 17.46 16.87
N GLY A 476 -18.47 18.74 16.46
CA GLY A 476 -17.75 19.16 15.26
C GLY A 476 -16.95 20.44 15.43
N LEU A 477 -15.99 20.62 14.52
CA LEU A 477 -15.18 21.84 14.40
C LEU A 477 -15.11 22.26 12.93
N ALA A 478 -15.50 23.50 12.65
CA ALA A 478 -15.28 24.12 11.34
C ALA A 478 -13.90 24.78 11.29
N VAL A 479 -13.18 24.64 10.19
CA VAL A 479 -11.87 25.26 9.97
C VAL A 479 -12.02 26.30 8.87
N VAL A 480 -11.56 27.52 9.14
CA VAL A 480 -11.60 28.66 8.23
C VAL A 480 -10.17 29.13 8.01
N LEU A 481 -9.78 29.31 6.75
CA LEU A 481 -8.43 29.68 6.38
C LEU A 481 -8.38 31.20 6.15
N GLY A 482 -7.54 31.89 6.90
CA GLY A 482 -7.30 33.32 6.72
C GLY A 482 -6.41 33.63 5.51
N PRO A 483 -6.30 34.91 5.10
CA PRO A 483 -5.67 35.32 3.85
C PRO A 483 -4.18 34.95 3.74
N ASP A 484 -3.49 34.85 4.87
CA ASP A 484 -2.05 34.54 4.93
C ASP A 484 -1.79 33.11 5.42
N ALA A 485 -2.81 32.27 5.58
CA ALA A 485 -2.62 30.90 6.00
C ALA A 485 -1.82 30.11 4.95
N THR A 486 -0.94 29.24 5.43
CA THR A 486 -0.22 28.27 4.59
C THR A 486 -0.80 26.88 4.76
N TYR A 487 -0.50 25.99 3.82
CA TYR A 487 -0.86 24.58 3.92
C TYR A 487 -0.28 23.92 5.18
N ALA A 488 0.98 24.23 5.53
CA ALA A 488 1.60 23.73 6.75
C ALA A 488 0.89 24.21 8.02
N ALA A 489 0.54 25.50 8.11
CA ALA A 489 -0.19 26.03 9.26
C ALA A 489 -1.59 25.39 9.39
N THR A 490 -2.25 25.17 8.25
CA THR A 490 -3.57 24.52 8.19
C THR A 490 -3.50 23.07 8.66
N VAL A 491 -2.54 22.31 8.14
CA VAL A 491 -2.30 20.91 8.53
C VAL A 491 -1.98 20.81 10.02
N ALA A 492 -1.09 21.66 10.54
CA ALA A 492 -0.70 21.67 11.95
C ALA A 492 -1.91 21.96 12.86
N ALA A 493 -2.74 22.94 12.50
CA ALA A 493 -3.95 23.28 13.23
C ALA A 493 -4.97 22.13 13.25
N ILE A 494 -5.22 21.49 12.10
CA ILE A 494 -6.13 20.34 11.98
C ILE A 494 -5.60 19.15 12.76
N ALA A 495 -4.30 18.83 12.65
CA ALA A 495 -3.69 17.73 13.38
C ALA A 495 -3.80 17.94 14.91
N ALA A 496 -3.54 19.15 15.38
CA ALA A 496 -3.70 19.51 16.79
C ALA A 496 -5.16 19.45 17.26
N ALA A 497 -6.12 19.80 16.39
CA ALA A 497 -7.54 19.78 16.72
C ALA A 497 -8.19 18.39 16.70
N ARG A 498 -7.53 17.38 16.10
CA ARG A 498 -8.10 16.03 15.97
C ARG A 498 -8.07 15.25 17.28
N HIS A 499 -6.98 15.32 18.03
CA HIS A 499 -6.75 14.42 19.16
C HIS A 499 -6.29 15.16 20.43
N THR A 500 -6.69 14.61 21.58
CA THR A 500 -6.12 14.96 22.89
C THR A 500 -4.65 14.55 22.97
N ALA A 501 -3.95 14.98 24.01
CA ALA A 501 -2.55 14.58 24.22
C ALA A 501 -2.41 13.04 24.28
N ASP A 502 -3.37 12.39 24.95
CA ASP A 502 -3.46 10.92 25.05
C ASP A 502 -3.88 10.21 23.74
N GLY A 503 -4.23 10.96 22.69
CA GLY A 503 -4.64 10.39 21.39
C GLY A 503 -6.12 10.08 21.22
N ARG A 504 -6.99 10.49 22.15
CA ARG A 504 -8.44 10.34 21.98
C ARG A 504 -8.96 11.40 21.01
N PRO A 505 -9.94 11.09 20.13
CA PRO A 505 -10.50 12.08 19.22
C PRO A 505 -11.25 13.17 19.99
N LEU A 506 -10.94 14.44 19.72
CA LEU A 506 -11.61 15.60 20.33
C LEU A 506 -13.00 15.82 19.75
N PHE A 507 -13.09 15.79 18.41
CA PHE A 507 -14.31 15.99 17.65
C PHE A 507 -14.58 14.77 16.79
N ARG A 508 -15.86 14.46 16.57
CA ARG A 508 -16.24 13.39 15.63
C ARG A 508 -16.00 13.82 14.19
N ARG A 509 -16.04 15.13 13.91
CA ARG A 509 -15.93 15.68 12.56
C ARG A 509 -15.16 17.00 12.57
N ILE A 510 -14.28 17.16 11.59
CA ILE A 510 -13.65 18.42 11.24
C ILE A 510 -14.03 18.73 9.80
N ALA A 511 -14.47 19.95 9.52
CA ALA A 511 -14.88 20.36 8.19
C ALA A 511 -14.21 21.66 7.77
N LEU A 512 -14.00 21.84 6.48
CA LEU A 512 -13.55 23.11 5.93
C LEU A 512 -14.76 24.02 5.69
N ALA A 513 -14.61 25.32 5.98
CA ALA A 513 -15.64 26.33 5.86
C ALA A 513 -15.10 27.56 5.13
N ALA A 514 -15.95 28.21 4.33
CA ALA A 514 -15.56 29.38 3.53
C ALA A 514 -15.40 30.67 4.37
N ALA A 515 -16.13 30.79 5.47
CA ALA A 515 -16.11 31.96 6.33
C ALA A 515 -16.41 31.58 7.79
N ALA A 516 -15.88 32.39 8.72
CA ALA A 516 -16.21 32.31 10.13
C ALA A 516 -17.38 33.24 10.47
N PRO A 517 -18.18 32.95 11.52
CA PRO A 517 -19.18 33.89 12.01
C PRO A 517 -18.51 35.13 12.60
N THR A 518 -19.18 36.28 12.53
CA THR A 518 -18.77 37.48 13.28
C THR A 518 -19.13 37.28 14.76
N PRO A 519 -18.13 37.20 15.66
CA PRO A 519 -18.41 36.95 17.07
C PRO A 519 -19.11 38.18 17.69
N ARG A 520 -20.21 37.95 18.40
CA ARG A 520 -20.83 38.98 19.24
C ARG A 520 -19.89 39.34 20.39
N ARG A 521 -19.97 40.58 20.89
CA ARG A 521 -19.34 40.93 22.17
C ARG A 521 -20.06 40.14 23.27
N GLY A 522 -19.41 39.12 23.80
CA GLY A 522 -20.00 38.19 24.76
C GLY A 522 -18.95 37.57 25.68
N GLY A 523 -19.41 37.03 26.81
CA GLY A 523 -18.57 36.37 27.83
C GLY A 523 -18.27 34.90 27.52
N LEU A 524 -18.15 34.49 26.24
CA LEU A 524 -17.99 33.07 25.89
C LEU A 524 -16.77 32.43 26.55
N ALA A 525 -15.62 33.11 26.57
CA ALA A 525 -14.44 32.63 27.27
C ALA A 525 -14.72 32.40 28.77
N GLN A 526 -15.36 33.37 29.44
CA GLN A 526 -15.75 33.27 30.85
C GLN A 526 -16.74 32.12 31.08
N ARG A 527 -17.69 31.91 30.17
CA ARG A 527 -18.65 30.81 30.21
C ARG A 527 -17.96 29.45 30.03
N ILE A 528 -16.99 29.35 29.13
CA ILE A 528 -16.16 28.14 28.97
C ILE A 528 -15.39 27.86 30.25
N ASP A 529 -14.71 28.86 30.82
CA ASP A 529 -13.95 28.67 32.06
C ASP A 529 -14.88 28.25 33.21
N ALA A 530 -16.10 28.84 33.28
CA ALA A 530 -17.08 28.47 34.28
C ALA A 530 -17.59 27.04 34.16
N ARG A 531 -17.96 26.63 32.94
CA ARG A 531 -18.42 25.28 32.63
C ARG A 531 -17.30 24.24 32.70
N ALA A 532 -16.07 24.61 32.36
CA ALA A 532 -14.91 23.72 32.42
C ALA A 532 -14.48 23.43 33.86
N SER A 533 -14.63 24.39 34.78
CA SER A 533 -14.33 24.14 36.21
C SER A 533 -15.41 23.32 36.92
N ALA A 534 -16.61 23.17 36.35
CA ALA A 534 -17.69 22.37 36.91
C ALA A 534 -17.35 20.86 36.91
N ALA A 535 -17.34 20.28 38.11
CA ALA A 535 -17.08 18.87 38.38
C ALA A 535 -18.21 18.26 39.20
N VAL A 536 -18.44 16.96 38.97
CA VAL A 536 -19.45 16.16 39.67
C VAL A 536 -18.81 14.87 40.14
N ASP A 537 -18.99 14.57 41.42
CA ASP A 537 -18.59 13.30 42.04
C ASP A 537 -19.86 12.61 42.57
N ILE A 538 -19.94 11.29 42.46
CA ILE A 538 -21.12 10.50 42.85
C ILE A 538 -20.68 9.33 43.73
N GLU A 539 -21.32 9.20 44.89
CA GLU A 539 -21.19 8.06 45.80
C GLU A 539 -22.55 7.35 45.93
N PRO A 540 -22.59 5.99 45.94
CA PRO A 540 -21.45 5.07 45.89
C PRO A 540 -20.85 4.91 44.47
N PRO A 541 -19.62 4.35 44.35
CA PRO A 541 -18.94 4.14 43.06
C PRO A 541 -19.73 3.32 42.03
N ALA A 542 -20.68 2.49 42.48
CA ALA A 542 -21.59 1.75 41.61
C ALA A 542 -22.39 2.66 40.64
N LEU A 543 -22.59 3.93 41.01
CA LEU A 543 -23.29 4.92 40.19
C LEU A 543 -22.36 5.82 39.37
N ALA A 544 -21.04 5.55 39.33
CA ALA A 544 -20.06 6.39 38.62
C ALA A 544 -20.39 6.61 37.13
N ALA A 545 -21.08 5.66 36.48
CA ALA A 545 -21.54 5.80 35.10
C ALA A 545 -22.53 6.97 34.88
N ARG A 546 -23.16 7.48 35.95
CA ARG A 546 -24.13 8.59 35.90
C ARG A 546 -23.48 9.97 36.03
N VAL A 547 -22.18 10.05 36.34
CA VAL A 547 -21.43 11.31 36.48
C VAL A 547 -21.60 12.20 35.24
N ALA A 548 -21.52 11.63 34.03
CA ALA A 548 -21.65 12.40 32.80
C ALA A 548 -23.05 13.03 32.64
N ALA A 549 -24.11 12.30 33.01
CA ALA A 549 -25.49 12.79 32.94
C ALA A 549 -25.75 13.89 33.99
N ALA A 550 -25.33 13.65 35.24
CA ALA A 550 -25.41 14.64 36.32
C ALA A 550 -24.62 15.91 35.99
N ARG A 551 -23.42 15.75 35.43
CA ARG A 551 -22.61 16.88 34.98
C ARG A 551 -23.28 17.65 33.86
N ARG A 552 -23.90 17.00 32.86
CA ARG A 552 -24.62 17.71 31.79
C ARG A 552 -25.70 18.62 32.36
N CYS A 553 -26.52 18.12 33.30
CA CYS A 553 -27.53 18.94 33.96
C CYS A 553 -26.92 20.09 34.78
N TYR A 554 -25.83 19.82 35.52
CA TYR A 554 -25.14 20.84 36.31
C TYR A 554 -24.62 22.00 35.46
N LEU A 555 -24.16 21.75 34.23
CA LEU A 555 -23.69 22.80 33.33
C LEU A 555 -24.80 23.83 32.99
N ASP A 556 -26.06 23.40 32.90
CA ASP A 556 -27.21 24.30 32.66
C ASP A 556 -27.58 25.11 33.92
N VAL A 557 -27.24 24.59 35.11
CA VAL A 557 -27.34 25.35 36.36
C VAL A 557 -26.24 26.39 36.44
N VAL A 558 -24.99 26.04 36.12
CA VAL A 558 -23.83 26.95 36.13
C VAL A 558 -24.05 28.15 35.20
N ASP A 559 -24.70 27.96 34.05
CA ASP A 559 -25.04 29.07 33.14
C ASP A 559 -26.01 30.09 33.74
N ARG A 560 -26.90 29.66 34.63
CA ARG A 560 -27.90 30.52 35.29
C ARG A 560 -27.40 31.07 36.64
N SER A 561 -26.61 30.26 37.35
CA SER A 561 -26.08 30.55 38.68
C SER A 561 -24.60 30.10 38.74
N PRO A 562 -23.65 30.97 38.38
CA PRO A 562 -22.23 30.62 38.31
C PRO A 562 -21.60 30.19 39.64
N THR A 563 -22.25 30.51 40.77
CA THR A 563 -21.82 30.14 42.12
C THR A 563 -22.49 28.87 42.65
N ALA A 564 -23.39 28.25 41.89
CA ALA A 564 -24.07 27.03 42.30
C ALA A 564 -23.08 25.89 42.53
N ALA A 565 -23.04 25.37 43.75
CA ALA A 565 -22.25 24.22 44.18
C ALA A 565 -22.90 23.62 45.44
N GLY A 566 -22.54 22.39 45.78
CA GLY A 566 -23.00 21.72 46.99
C GLY A 566 -23.23 20.22 46.80
N SER A 567 -23.49 19.53 47.90
CA SER A 567 -23.81 18.10 47.90
C SER A 567 -25.32 17.88 48.03
N VAL A 568 -25.86 16.96 47.24
CA VAL A 568 -27.26 16.54 47.30
C VAL A 568 -27.30 15.05 47.62
N ARG A 569 -28.02 14.68 48.67
CA ARG A 569 -28.34 13.28 48.98
C ARG A 569 -29.72 12.95 48.42
N VAL A 570 -29.79 11.85 47.67
CA VAL A 570 -31.02 11.27 47.16
C VAL A 570 -31.25 9.95 47.89
N GLU A 571 -32.41 9.80 48.51
CA GLU A 571 -32.84 8.60 49.21
C GLU A 571 -34.10 8.04 48.54
N LEU A 572 -34.10 6.74 48.25
CA LEU A 572 -35.26 6.02 47.73
C LEU A 572 -35.92 5.21 48.83
N ARG A 573 -37.25 5.22 48.87
CA ARG A 573 -38.06 4.31 49.69
C ARG A 573 -39.05 3.59 48.79
N ASP A 574 -39.33 2.33 49.10
CA ASP A 574 -40.23 1.51 48.31
C ASP A 574 -41.59 2.19 48.10
N GLY A 575 -41.96 2.37 46.83
CA GLY A 575 -43.24 2.98 46.43
C GLY A 575 -43.37 4.49 46.68
N ALA A 576 -42.33 5.18 47.16
CA ALA A 576 -42.37 6.62 47.44
C ALA A 576 -41.51 7.44 46.45
N PRO A 577 -41.84 8.72 46.20
CA PRO A 577 -40.96 9.63 45.48
C PRO A 577 -39.61 9.79 46.21
N ALA A 578 -38.54 10.02 45.45
CA ALA A 578 -37.20 10.20 46.00
C ALA A 578 -37.17 11.35 47.01
N ALA A 579 -36.69 11.07 48.22
CA ALA A 579 -36.44 12.09 49.23
C ALA A 579 -35.09 12.76 48.91
N VAL A 580 -35.06 14.09 48.94
CA VAL A 580 -33.87 14.87 48.56
C VAL A 580 -33.47 15.81 49.68
N ALA A 581 -32.23 15.70 50.13
CA ALA A 581 -31.63 16.55 51.16
C ALA A 581 -30.31 17.17 50.66
N GLY A 582 -29.87 18.26 51.30
CA GLY A 582 -28.60 18.94 50.95
C GLY A 582 -28.79 20.27 50.24
N ALA A 583 -27.97 20.55 49.22
CA ALA A 583 -27.78 21.85 48.56
C ALA A 583 -29.06 22.70 48.47
N ALA A 584 -28.98 24.00 48.81
CA ALA A 584 -30.15 24.89 48.84
C ALA A 584 -30.75 25.15 47.45
N ASP A 585 -29.97 24.95 46.39
CA ASP A 585 -30.39 25.20 45.01
C ASP A 585 -31.36 24.09 44.53
N PRO A 586 -32.62 24.42 44.19
CA PRO A 586 -33.61 23.45 43.74
C PRO A 586 -33.26 22.82 42.39
N ALA A 587 -32.49 23.52 41.53
CA ALA A 587 -32.06 22.97 40.24
C ALA A 587 -30.98 21.89 40.41
N LEU A 588 -30.06 22.05 41.38
CA LEU A 588 -29.10 20.99 41.72
C LEU A 588 -29.79 19.74 42.27
N ARG A 589 -30.85 19.93 43.08
CA ARG A 589 -31.68 18.82 43.58
C ARG A 589 -32.36 18.06 42.45
N ALA A 590 -33.00 18.78 41.52
CA ALA A 590 -33.60 18.18 40.33
C ALA A 590 -32.56 17.41 39.48
N CYS A 591 -31.41 18.02 39.21
CA CYS A 591 -30.32 17.37 38.47
C CYS A 591 -29.86 16.05 39.14
N ALA A 592 -29.73 16.04 40.47
CA ALA A 592 -29.33 14.83 41.19
C ALA A 592 -30.39 13.71 41.08
N VAL A 593 -31.68 14.05 41.22
CA VAL A 593 -32.77 13.08 41.09
C VAL A 593 -32.85 12.52 39.68
N ASP A 594 -32.88 13.37 38.66
CA ASP A 594 -32.99 12.96 37.25
C ASP A 594 -31.80 12.10 36.83
N ALA A 595 -30.60 12.44 37.31
CA ALA A 595 -29.41 11.67 37.02
C ALA A 595 -29.40 10.31 37.72
N LEU A 596 -29.92 10.18 38.95
CA LEU A 596 -29.68 9.01 39.78
C LEU A 596 -30.87 8.08 40.02
N ALA A 597 -32.09 8.60 40.14
CA ALA A 597 -33.21 7.86 40.73
C ALA A 597 -33.59 6.57 39.97
N GLU A 598 -33.44 6.55 38.64
CA GLU A 598 -33.64 5.34 37.84
C GLU A 598 -32.52 4.31 38.06
N ALA A 599 -31.27 4.75 38.01
CA ALA A 599 -30.11 3.86 38.19
C ALA A 599 -30.06 3.26 39.60
N MET A 600 -30.41 4.05 40.61
CA MET A 600 -30.52 3.59 42.00
C MET A 600 -31.59 2.51 42.17
N ARG A 601 -32.78 2.68 41.58
CA ARG A 601 -33.85 1.65 41.58
C ARG A 601 -33.38 0.36 40.92
N ASN A 602 -32.77 0.46 39.75
CA ASN A 602 -32.31 -0.70 38.99
C ASN A 602 -31.18 -1.48 39.70
N GLN A 603 -30.43 -0.82 40.58
CA GLN A 603 -29.31 -1.44 41.31
C GLN A 603 -29.62 -1.68 42.80
N ALA A 604 -30.86 -1.46 43.24
CA ALA A 604 -31.27 -1.55 44.64
C ALA A 604 -30.39 -0.72 45.61
N ILE A 605 -29.99 0.48 45.18
CA ILE A 605 -29.21 1.42 46.00
C ILE A 605 -30.18 2.39 46.69
N GLU A 606 -30.29 2.30 48.01
CA GLU A 606 -31.24 3.10 48.81
C GLU A 606 -30.84 4.57 48.94
N SER A 607 -29.54 4.88 48.93
CA SER A 607 -29.03 6.24 49.12
C SER A 607 -27.80 6.51 48.26
N ALA A 608 -27.74 7.70 47.69
CA ALA A 608 -26.60 8.20 46.93
C ALA A 608 -26.37 9.69 47.20
N VAL A 609 -25.12 10.12 47.11
CA VAL A 609 -24.70 11.51 47.25
C VAL A 609 -24.06 11.99 45.95
N VAL A 610 -24.53 13.12 45.44
CA VAL A 610 -23.91 13.83 44.32
C VAL A 610 -23.28 15.11 44.85
N THR A 611 -21.98 15.29 44.64
CA THR A 611 -21.28 16.53 44.97
C THR A 611 -21.00 17.32 43.69
N PHE A 612 -21.61 18.50 43.60
CA PHE A 612 -21.39 19.48 42.54
C PHE A 612 -20.37 20.50 43.05
N ARG A 613 -19.24 20.67 42.35
CA ARG A 613 -18.18 21.60 42.76
C ARG A 613 -17.54 22.31 41.57
N ARG A 614 -16.83 23.40 41.86
CA ARG A 614 -15.96 24.09 40.91
C ARG A 614 -14.50 23.83 41.30
N ARG A 615 -13.67 23.52 40.31
CA ARG A 615 -12.23 23.31 40.49
C ARG A 615 -11.46 24.61 40.56
#